data_AF-A0A510IAI8-F1
#
_entry.id   AF-A0A510IAI8-F1
#
_cell.length_a   1.000
_cell.length_b   1.000
_cell.length_c   1.000
_cell.angle_alpha   90.00
_cell.angle_beta   90.00
_cell.angle_gamma   90.00
#
_symmetry.space_group_name_H-M   'P 1'
#
loop_
_entity.id
_entity.type
_entity.pdbx_description
1 polymer ?
#
loop_
_entity_poly.entity_id
_entity_poly.type
_entity_poly.pdbx_seq_one_letter_code
_entity_poly.pdbx_strand_id
1 'polypeptide(L)'
;MGRYFLYHRVSKKIQSIEGQGVERQVEATQQWIDIHNELRVKEGKEPYTFGRRYEDKGKSGYTQENIRKGQLGKLFADIEKGIIVPGDIIVFELIDRFSRAEPNVVRSHFENIMKAEIKVAVTKWNTVFETNMSGPSGLSARIMLEVGLHLANEESRVKSERILATNKLLADQGIKTTAKTPIWLHRTKDRKELKVVRKNADVIRRIFELRKKGFGAKRIINELGPIKLARYTYNEEGVLIPSSYNRPLSESSVNRYLRDQTVTGYRDGVYYCEPIVEEKLFHACQQKIRKSKGGKVTKIKNVLSGLAYCEKCGKKMAFGGESISPKGKIRSYIKCNNKAKTGGCDAKSIRYEPLEQCVYNLLHTLNDREEITVDIGQLEMELASAQEQAANAQSYMIRYPNDNSWVGIYEEQKAKVYELNNLIADAKAERSGRLTEMNLDLTKHENKALFNQILKDYDVKAVLGHESTSDKPRVKLVIGAWGDFVVSATVDKSVSSRRVRAAMKLGAEGIDFDQRDRGHIQFKEPEKFASDDAKRMAFIDSLAKTFSQTMSDEEKQLILDKVQQQNTHQGSED
;
A
#
# COMPACT_ATOMS: atom_id res chain seq x y z
N MET A 1 -25.21 -46.03 -10.89
CA MET A 1 -23.83 -46.53 -10.75
C MET A 1 -22.94 -45.34 -10.43
N GLY A 2 -22.37 -45.28 -9.22
CA GLY A 2 -21.52 -44.15 -8.82
C GLY A 2 -20.16 -44.22 -9.51
N ARG A 3 -19.50 -43.08 -9.71
CA ARG A 3 -18.13 -43.00 -10.25
C ARG A 3 -17.15 -42.58 -9.17
N TYR A 4 -15.90 -42.98 -9.31
CA TYR A 4 -14.80 -42.51 -8.47
C TYR A 4 -13.88 -41.53 -9.21
N PHE A 5 -13.40 -40.52 -8.50
CA PHE A 5 -12.50 -39.50 -8.98
C PHE A 5 -11.25 -39.44 -8.12
N LEU A 6 -10.07 -39.44 -8.75
CA LEU A 6 -8.78 -39.43 -8.04
C LEU A 6 -8.18 -38.02 -8.05
N TYR A 7 -7.69 -37.53 -6.91
CA TYR A 7 -6.93 -36.29 -6.84
C TYR A 7 -5.52 -36.49 -6.26
N HIS A 8 -4.51 -36.03 -7.00
CA HIS A 8 -3.11 -36.13 -6.63
C HIS A 8 -2.39 -34.78 -6.67
N ARG A 9 -1.44 -34.60 -5.75
CA ARG A 9 -0.58 -33.42 -5.72
C ARG A 9 0.84 -33.73 -5.29
N VAL A 10 1.81 -33.21 -6.03
CA VAL A 10 3.25 -33.42 -5.77
C VAL A 10 3.89 -32.15 -5.21
N SER A 11 4.65 -32.28 -4.12
CA SER A 11 5.46 -31.18 -3.59
C SER A 11 6.81 -31.09 -4.31
N LYS A 12 7.34 -29.87 -4.51
CA LYS A 12 8.62 -29.63 -5.20
C LYS A 12 9.82 -30.37 -4.60
N LYS A 13 9.82 -30.64 -3.29
CA LYS A 13 10.93 -31.34 -2.61
C LYS A 13 11.05 -32.81 -3.03
N ILE A 14 9.92 -33.46 -3.28
CA ILE A 14 9.86 -34.89 -3.65
C ILE A 14 10.28 -35.07 -5.12
N GLN A 15 9.92 -34.11 -5.99
CA GLN A 15 10.37 -34.09 -7.40
C GLN A 15 11.90 -34.05 -7.58
N SER A 16 12.62 -33.53 -6.59
CA SER A 16 14.08 -33.39 -6.63
C SER A 16 14.84 -34.58 -6.05
N ILE A 17 14.16 -35.56 -5.44
CA ILE A 17 14.83 -36.70 -4.78
C ILE A 17 14.55 -38.02 -5.50
N GLU A 18 13.36 -38.24 -6.08
CA GLU A 18 13.08 -39.42 -6.92
C GLU A 18 11.69 -39.29 -7.58
N GLY A 19 11.53 -39.72 -8.83
CA GLY A 19 10.26 -39.69 -9.58
C GLY A 19 9.12 -40.54 -9.00
N GLN A 20 9.38 -41.33 -7.95
CA GLN A 20 8.48 -42.35 -7.39
C GLN A 20 7.34 -41.80 -6.52
N GLY A 21 7.37 -40.51 -6.17
CA GLY A 21 6.39 -39.93 -5.23
C GLY A 21 4.97 -39.76 -5.80
N VAL A 22 4.78 -39.84 -7.12
CA VAL A 22 3.45 -39.74 -7.77
C VAL A 22 2.85 -41.12 -7.99
N GLU A 23 3.64 -42.06 -8.51
CA GLU A 23 3.24 -43.45 -8.72
C GLU A 23 2.77 -44.08 -7.42
N ARG A 24 3.50 -43.89 -6.32
CA ARG A 24 3.11 -44.40 -5.01
C ARG A 24 1.75 -43.88 -4.50
N GLN A 25 1.42 -42.62 -4.76
CA GLN A 25 0.13 -42.04 -4.33
C GLN A 25 -1.02 -42.58 -5.18
N VAL A 26 -0.77 -42.73 -6.48
CA VAL A 26 -1.73 -43.28 -7.43
C VAL A 26 -2.01 -44.74 -7.09
N GLU A 27 -0.97 -45.54 -6.90
CA GLU A 27 -1.08 -46.94 -6.47
C GLU A 27 -1.86 -47.05 -5.15
N ALA A 28 -1.53 -46.24 -4.14
CA ALA A 28 -2.22 -46.30 -2.85
C ALA A 28 -3.71 -45.95 -2.95
N THR A 29 -4.09 -44.94 -3.74
CA THR A 29 -5.51 -44.60 -3.92
C THR A 29 -6.25 -45.59 -4.81
N GLN A 30 -5.56 -46.17 -5.79
CA GLN A 30 -6.14 -47.15 -6.71
C GLN A 30 -6.39 -48.47 -5.98
N GLN A 31 -5.39 -48.98 -5.27
CA GLN A 31 -5.53 -50.17 -4.41
C GLN A 31 -6.64 -49.99 -3.39
N TRP A 32 -6.76 -48.81 -2.78
CA TRP A 32 -7.82 -48.54 -1.82
C TRP A 32 -9.22 -48.62 -2.45
N ILE A 33 -9.44 -48.01 -3.63
CA ILE A 33 -10.76 -48.06 -4.28
C ILE A 33 -11.08 -49.45 -4.82
N ASP A 34 -10.08 -50.21 -5.25
CA ASP A 34 -10.23 -51.58 -5.71
C ASP A 34 -10.71 -52.48 -4.55
N ILE A 35 -10.03 -52.43 -3.40
CA ILE A 35 -10.45 -53.13 -2.17
C ILE A 35 -11.84 -52.67 -1.71
N HIS A 36 -12.11 -51.36 -1.78
CA HIS A 36 -13.41 -50.83 -1.39
C HIS A 36 -14.53 -51.34 -2.31
N ASN A 37 -14.30 -51.44 -3.62
CA ASN A 37 -15.25 -52.01 -4.57
C ASN A 37 -15.48 -53.49 -4.32
N GLU A 38 -14.45 -54.28 -4.02
CA GLU A 38 -14.61 -55.69 -3.63
C GLU A 38 -15.52 -55.86 -2.41
N LEU A 39 -15.32 -55.04 -1.37
CA LEU A 39 -16.16 -55.05 -0.17
C LEU A 39 -17.61 -54.68 -0.51
N ARG A 40 -17.83 -53.69 -1.36
CA ARG A 40 -19.17 -53.28 -1.79
C ARG A 40 -19.93 -54.39 -2.52
N VAL A 41 -19.24 -55.10 -3.42
CA VAL A 41 -19.84 -56.23 -4.15
C VAL A 41 -20.23 -57.35 -3.18
N LYS A 42 -19.40 -57.64 -2.17
CA LYS A 42 -19.73 -58.61 -1.11
C LYS A 42 -20.95 -58.18 -0.27
N GLU A 43 -21.17 -56.88 -0.12
CA GLU A 43 -22.34 -56.30 0.54
C GLU A 43 -23.58 -56.19 -0.38
N GLY A 44 -23.52 -56.72 -1.61
CA GLY A 44 -24.61 -56.63 -2.59
C GLY A 44 -24.80 -55.23 -3.18
N LYS A 45 -23.79 -54.35 -3.10
CA LYS A 45 -23.81 -52.99 -3.65
C LYS A 45 -23.00 -52.93 -4.95
N GLU A 46 -23.45 -52.08 -5.87
CA GLU A 46 -22.72 -51.81 -7.12
C GLU A 46 -21.33 -51.18 -6.86
N PRO A 47 -20.30 -51.59 -7.62
CA PRO A 47 -18.97 -50.99 -7.55
C PRO A 47 -18.96 -49.59 -8.18
N TYR A 48 -17.99 -48.77 -7.76
CA TYR A 48 -17.74 -47.48 -8.39
C TYR A 48 -16.93 -47.65 -9.69
N THR A 49 -17.30 -46.93 -10.74
CA THR A 49 -16.54 -46.91 -12.00
C THR A 49 -15.61 -45.72 -12.11
N PHE A 50 -14.52 -45.86 -12.87
CA PHE A 50 -13.57 -44.78 -13.05
C PHE A 50 -14.20 -43.58 -13.75
N GLY A 51 -14.13 -42.40 -13.12
CA GLY A 51 -14.57 -41.13 -13.70
C GLY A 51 -13.43 -40.36 -14.34
N ARG A 52 -12.61 -39.70 -13.51
CA ARG A 52 -11.48 -38.87 -13.96
C ARG A 52 -10.42 -38.75 -12.87
N ARG A 53 -9.17 -38.54 -13.30
CA ARG A 53 -8.03 -38.20 -12.44
C ARG A 53 -7.63 -36.73 -12.59
N TYR A 54 -7.39 -36.07 -11.47
CA TYR A 54 -6.94 -34.69 -11.35
C TYR A 54 -5.53 -34.64 -10.74
N GLU A 55 -4.60 -33.90 -11.36
CA GLU A 55 -3.20 -33.88 -10.94
C GLU A 55 -2.58 -32.47 -10.92
N ASP A 56 -2.23 -31.98 -9.72
CA ASP A 56 -1.55 -30.69 -9.55
C ASP A 56 -0.02 -30.83 -9.45
N LYS A 57 0.68 -30.19 -10.40
CA LYS A 57 2.15 -30.03 -10.37
C LYS A 57 2.52 -28.88 -9.42
N GLY A 58 3.32 -29.18 -8.38
CA GLY A 58 3.65 -28.25 -7.30
C GLY A 58 4.24 -26.90 -7.75
N LYS A 59 3.43 -25.84 -7.79
CA LYS A 59 3.93 -24.46 -7.91
C LYS A 59 4.27 -23.90 -6.53
N SER A 60 5.42 -23.22 -6.43
CA SER A 60 5.88 -22.54 -5.22
C SER A 60 5.17 -21.19 -5.07
N GLY A 61 4.07 -21.19 -4.34
CA GLY A 61 3.28 -20.00 -4.00
C GLY A 61 1.81 -20.37 -3.85
N TYR A 62 1.27 -20.30 -2.62
CA TYR A 62 -0.14 -20.58 -2.35
C TYR A 62 -0.87 -19.25 -2.16
N THR A 63 -1.54 -18.79 -3.21
CA THR A 63 -2.59 -17.79 -3.15
C THR A 63 -3.90 -18.47 -3.53
N GLN A 64 -5.05 -18.00 -3.01
CA GLN A 64 -6.38 -18.48 -3.41
C GLN A 64 -6.55 -18.52 -4.94
N GLU A 65 -5.91 -17.58 -5.63
CA GLU A 65 -5.90 -17.49 -7.08
C GLU A 65 -5.19 -18.67 -7.78
N ASN A 66 -4.19 -19.27 -7.13
CA ASN A 66 -3.51 -20.47 -7.64
C ASN A 66 -4.31 -21.74 -7.42
N ILE A 67 -5.18 -21.78 -6.40
CA ILE A 67 -6.13 -22.88 -6.17
C ILE A 67 -7.18 -22.90 -7.29
N ARG A 68 -7.75 -21.72 -7.62
CA ARG A 68 -8.71 -21.59 -8.73
C ARG A 68 -8.12 -21.94 -10.09
N LYS A 69 -6.82 -21.70 -10.31
CA LYS A 69 -6.12 -21.99 -11.59
C LYS A 69 -5.60 -23.44 -11.69
N GLY A 70 -5.62 -24.22 -10.61
CA GLY A 70 -5.11 -25.61 -10.55
C GLY A 70 -6.14 -26.66 -10.99
N GLN A 71 -5.71 -27.93 -10.99
CA GLN A 71 -6.60 -29.08 -11.23
C GLN A 71 -7.60 -29.28 -10.09
N LEU A 72 -7.25 -28.89 -8.86
CA LEU A 72 -8.22 -28.87 -7.76
C LEU A 72 -9.37 -27.88 -8.02
N GLY A 73 -9.06 -26.69 -8.56
CA GLY A 73 -10.09 -25.74 -8.98
C GLY A 73 -11.00 -26.28 -10.07
N LYS A 74 -10.45 -27.08 -11.00
CA LYS A 74 -11.24 -27.77 -12.02
C LYS A 74 -12.13 -28.87 -11.42
N LEU A 75 -11.62 -29.63 -10.45
CA LEU A 75 -12.43 -30.62 -9.73
C LEU A 75 -13.65 -29.95 -9.10
N PHE A 76 -13.49 -28.82 -8.40
CA PHE A 76 -14.63 -28.08 -7.85
C PHE A 76 -15.56 -27.53 -8.93
N ALA A 77 -15.03 -27.02 -10.04
CA ALA A 77 -15.85 -26.57 -11.16
C ALA A 77 -16.63 -27.73 -11.81
N ASP A 78 -16.09 -28.94 -11.83
CA ASP A 78 -16.75 -30.13 -12.35
C ASP A 78 -17.87 -30.61 -11.41
N ILE A 79 -17.76 -30.37 -10.09
CA ILE A 79 -18.87 -30.51 -9.13
C ILE A 79 -19.96 -29.48 -9.42
N GLU A 80 -19.60 -28.19 -9.53
CA GLU A 80 -20.55 -27.10 -9.79
C GLU A 80 -21.30 -27.25 -11.12
N LYS A 81 -20.65 -27.84 -12.13
CA LYS A 81 -21.25 -28.11 -13.45
C LYS A 81 -22.08 -29.40 -13.50
N GLY A 82 -22.17 -30.17 -12.41
CA GLY A 82 -22.85 -31.45 -12.37
C GLY A 82 -22.16 -32.55 -13.20
N ILE A 83 -20.86 -32.41 -13.46
CA ILE A 83 -20.06 -33.47 -14.08
C ILE A 83 -19.75 -34.55 -13.04
N ILE A 84 -19.50 -34.15 -11.79
CA ILE A 84 -19.49 -35.01 -10.61
C ILE A 84 -20.85 -34.85 -9.94
N VAL A 85 -21.58 -35.94 -9.76
CA VAL A 85 -22.99 -35.93 -9.36
C VAL A 85 -23.20 -36.60 -8.00
N PRO A 86 -24.36 -36.40 -7.34
CA PRO A 86 -24.71 -37.12 -6.12
C PRO A 86 -24.48 -38.63 -6.23
N GLY A 87 -23.84 -39.21 -5.21
CA GLY A 87 -23.47 -40.62 -5.18
C GLY A 87 -22.11 -40.98 -5.80
N ASP A 88 -21.42 -40.03 -6.45
CA ASP A 88 -20.02 -40.18 -6.83
C ASP A 88 -19.09 -40.07 -5.59
N ILE A 89 -17.85 -40.58 -5.70
CA ILE A 89 -16.83 -40.56 -4.64
C ILE A 89 -15.53 -39.90 -5.12
N ILE A 90 -14.94 -39.06 -4.28
CA ILE A 90 -13.65 -38.43 -4.53
C ILE A 90 -12.61 -39.00 -3.56
N VAL A 91 -11.53 -39.56 -4.09
CA VAL A 91 -10.51 -40.28 -3.33
C VAL A 91 -9.25 -39.44 -3.21
N PHE A 92 -8.78 -39.26 -1.97
CA PHE A 92 -7.58 -38.55 -1.61
C PHE A 92 -6.67 -39.43 -0.75
N GLU A 93 -5.36 -39.31 -0.92
CA GLU A 93 -4.39 -39.99 -0.04
C GLU A 93 -4.41 -39.40 1.39
N LEU A 94 -4.36 -38.06 1.47
CA LEU A 94 -4.24 -37.28 2.70
C LEU A 94 -5.03 -35.97 2.59
N ILE A 95 -5.51 -35.46 3.73
CA ILE A 95 -6.27 -34.20 3.78
C ILE A 95 -5.43 -32.96 3.45
N ASP A 96 -4.12 -33.01 3.67
CA ASP A 96 -3.18 -31.92 3.34
C ASP A 96 -3.05 -31.67 1.82
N ARG A 97 -3.66 -32.53 1.00
CA ARG A 97 -3.77 -32.40 -0.46
C ARG A 97 -4.91 -31.47 -0.88
N PHE A 98 -5.91 -31.21 -0.03
CA PHE A 98 -6.96 -30.22 -0.30
C PHE A 98 -6.39 -28.80 -0.40
N SER A 99 -5.49 -28.39 0.49
CA SER A 99 -4.76 -27.12 0.36
C SER A 99 -3.72 -26.97 1.47
N ARG A 100 -2.66 -26.18 1.23
CA ARG A 100 -1.90 -25.51 2.31
C ARG A 100 -2.45 -24.11 2.63
N ALA A 101 -3.69 -23.84 2.23
CA ALA A 101 -4.41 -22.65 2.65
C ALA A 101 -4.87 -22.80 4.11
N GLU A 102 -5.30 -21.69 4.69
CA GLU A 102 -5.86 -21.66 6.04
C GLU A 102 -6.89 -22.79 6.25
N PRO A 103 -6.90 -23.45 7.43
CA PRO A 103 -7.81 -24.54 7.76
C PRO A 103 -9.28 -24.26 7.41
N ASN A 104 -9.72 -23.01 7.56
CA ASN A 104 -11.08 -22.56 7.24
C ASN A 104 -11.46 -22.74 5.76
N VAL A 105 -10.50 -22.55 4.85
CA VAL A 105 -10.73 -22.73 3.40
C VAL A 105 -10.95 -24.20 3.07
N VAL A 106 -10.14 -25.09 3.65
CA VAL A 106 -10.28 -26.54 3.47
C VAL A 106 -11.63 -27.02 4.02
N ARG A 107 -12.02 -26.55 5.20
CA ARG A 107 -13.32 -26.85 5.80
C ARG A 107 -14.48 -26.45 4.87
N SER A 108 -14.45 -25.22 4.35
CA SER A 108 -15.50 -24.74 3.44
C SER A 108 -15.64 -25.57 2.16
N HIS A 109 -14.52 -26.01 1.59
CA HIS A 109 -14.52 -26.86 0.40
C HIS A 109 -15.07 -28.25 0.70
N PHE A 110 -14.70 -28.81 1.85
CA PHE A 110 -15.19 -30.11 2.29
C PHE A 110 -16.71 -30.07 2.53
N GLU A 111 -17.21 -29.04 3.22
CA GLU A 111 -18.64 -28.82 3.41
C GLU A 111 -19.41 -28.68 2.09
N ASN A 112 -18.83 -28.01 1.09
CA ASN A 112 -19.46 -27.86 -0.22
C ASN A 112 -19.57 -29.19 -0.97
N ILE A 113 -18.56 -30.07 -0.89
CA ILE A 113 -18.63 -31.42 -1.47
C ILE A 113 -19.74 -32.22 -0.78
N MET A 114 -19.80 -32.17 0.55
CA MET A 114 -20.80 -32.90 1.34
C MET A 114 -22.21 -32.38 1.06
N LYS A 115 -22.41 -31.07 0.91
CA LYS A 115 -23.70 -30.48 0.52
C LYS A 115 -24.16 -30.93 -0.87
N ALA A 116 -23.23 -31.26 -1.76
CA ALA A 116 -23.52 -31.78 -3.09
C ALA A 116 -23.80 -33.29 -3.11
N GLU A 117 -23.92 -33.94 -1.94
CA GLU A 117 -24.17 -35.39 -1.81
C GLU A 117 -23.09 -36.27 -2.46
N ILE A 118 -21.87 -35.74 -2.51
CA ILE A 118 -20.67 -36.42 -3.02
C ILE A 118 -19.86 -36.95 -1.85
N LYS A 119 -19.38 -38.18 -1.98
CA LYS A 119 -18.60 -38.87 -0.96
C LYS A 119 -17.13 -38.49 -1.04
N VAL A 120 -16.42 -38.44 0.08
CA VAL A 120 -14.98 -38.19 0.12
C VAL A 120 -14.25 -39.33 0.82
N ALA A 121 -13.36 -40.04 0.15
CA ALA A 121 -12.49 -41.04 0.76
C ALA A 121 -11.12 -40.46 1.08
N VAL A 122 -10.64 -40.68 2.31
CA VAL A 122 -9.26 -40.38 2.71
C VAL A 122 -8.56 -41.69 3.04
N THR A 123 -7.68 -42.14 2.15
CA THR A 123 -7.15 -43.51 2.19
C THR A 123 -6.23 -43.75 3.39
N LYS A 124 -5.42 -42.77 3.80
CA LYS A 124 -4.57 -42.90 5.00
C LYS A 124 -5.37 -42.98 6.32
N TRP A 125 -6.62 -42.53 6.31
CA TRP A 125 -7.52 -42.68 7.45
C TRP A 125 -8.47 -43.87 7.29
N ASN A 126 -8.40 -44.55 6.15
CA ASN A 126 -9.32 -45.61 5.74
C ASN A 126 -10.79 -45.23 5.99
N THR A 127 -11.14 -43.96 5.70
CA THR A 127 -12.44 -43.38 6.07
C THR A 127 -13.11 -42.76 4.85
N VAL A 128 -14.41 -43.04 4.67
CA VAL A 128 -15.28 -42.40 3.68
C VAL A 128 -16.24 -41.47 4.40
N PHE A 129 -16.28 -40.22 3.98
CA PHE A 129 -17.17 -39.18 4.47
C PHE A 129 -18.38 -39.04 3.54
N GLU A 130 -19.58 -39.06 4.12
CA GLU A 130 -20.86 -38.99 3.40
C GLU A 130 -21.83 -38.02 4.08
N THR A 131 -22.74 -37.41 3.32
CA THR A 131 -23.68 -36.36 3.77
C THR A 131 -24.60 -36.79 4.92
N ASN A 132 -24.97 -38.07 4.96
CA ASN A 132 -25.92 -38.64 5.92
C ASN A 132 -25.25 -39.27 7.15
N MET A 133 -24.05 -38.84 7.51
CA MET A 133 -23.47 -39.22 8.81
C MET A 133 -24.20 -38.50 9.95
N SER A 134 -25.40 -38.96 10.26
CA SER A 134 -26.18 -38.55 11.43
C SER A 134 -25.88 -39.48 12.60
N GLY A 135 -25.61 -38.91 13.79
CA GLY A 135 -25.30 -39.66 15.01
C GLY A 135 -23.79 -39.72 15.36
N PRO A 136 -23.38 -40.64 16.26
CA PRO A 136 -22.00 -40.71 16.79
C PRO A 136 -20.90 -40.87 15.73
N SER A 137 -21.22 -41.49 14.59
CA SER A 137 -20.33 -41.70 13.45
C SER A 137 -20.02 -40.41 12.66
N GLY A 138 -20.97 -39.47 12.58
CA GLY A 138 -20.73 -38.15 11.98
C GLY A 138 -19.95 -37.22 12.87
N LEU A 139 -20.17 -37.30 14.19
CA LEU A 139 -19.38 -36.58 15.16
C LEU A 139 -17.92 -37.06 15.16
N SER A 140 -17.69 -38.38 15.14
CA SER A 140 -16.34 -38.95 15.10
C SER A 140 -15.60 -38.59 13.80
N ALA A 141 -16.28 -38.64 12.65
CA ALA A 141 -15.71 -38.22 11.38
C ALA A 141 -15.33 -36.72 11.39
N ARG A 142 -16.18 -35.84 11.94
CA ARG A 142 -15.86 -34.41 12.08
C ARG A 142 -14.69 -34.17 13.03
N ILE A 143 -14.63 -34.88 14.16
CA ILE A 143 -13.49 -34.79 15.08
C ILE A 143 -12.20 -35.24 14.39
N MET A 144 -12.25 -36.35 13.64
CA MET A 144 -11.09 -36.87 12.90
C MET A 144 -10.62 -35.88 11.82
N LEU A 145 -11.56 -35.22 11.13
CA LEU A 145 -11.29 -34.15 10.19
C LEU A 145 -10.54 -32.98 10.87
N GLU A 146 -11.04 -32.52 12.01
CA GLU A 146 -10.44 -31.41 12.78
C GLU A 146 -9.05 -31.76 13.32
N VAL A 147 -8.90 -32.95 13.91
CA VAL A 147 -7.59 -33.45 14.38
C VAL A 147 -6.61 -33.57 13.22
N GLY A 148 -7.08 -34.07 12.07
CA GLY A 148 -6.27 -34.19 10.86
C GLY A 148 -5.77 -32.85 10.31
N LEU A 149 -6.64 -31.84 10.28
CA LEU A 149 -6.27 -30.46 9.89
C LEU A 149 -5.31 -29.83 10.89
N HIS A 150 -5.53 -30.06 12.19
CA HIS A 150 -4.66 -29.56 13.25
C HIS A 150 -3.24 -30.16 13.14
N LEU A 151 -3.13 -31.48 13.00
CA LEU A 151 -1.83 -32.17 12.87
C LEU A 151 -1.06 -31.74 11.61
N ALA A 152 -1.73 -31.53 10.48
CA ALA A 152 -1.08 -31.05 9.25
C ALA A 152 -0.51 -29.63 9.40
N ASN A 153 -1.20 -28.77 10.14
CA ASN A 153 -0.73 -27.42 10.47
C ASN A 153 0.45 -27.49 11.45
N GLU A 154 0.34 -28.34 12.47
CA GLU A 154 1.35 -28.54 13.49
C GLU A 154 2.65 -29.11 12.92
N GLU A 155 2.59 -30.09 12.00
CA GLU A 155 3.77 -30.61 11.32
C GLU A 155 4.50 -29.52 10.51
N SER A 156 3.76 -28.58 9.92
CA SER A 156 4.32 -27.43 9.23
C SER A 156 4.97 -26.43 10.20
N ARG A 157 4.36 -26.20 11.36
CA ARG A 157 4.89 -25.38 12.45
C ARG A 157 6.18 -25.99 13.02
N VAL A 158 6.15 -27.25 13.43
CA VAL A 158 7.29 -28.00 13.98
C VAL A 158 8.45 -28.07 12.98
N LYS A 159 8.18 -28.27 11.67
CA LYS A 159 9.25 -28.20 10.64
C LYS A 159 9.87 -26.81 10.55
N SER A 160 9.08 -25.76 10.69
CA SER A 160 9.55 -24.38 10.66
C SER A 160 10.35 -24.05 11.93
N GLU A 161 9.87 -24.46 13.09
CA GLU A 161 10.53 -24.33 14.39
C GLU A 161 11.86 -25.10 14.43
N ARG A 162 11.90 -26.33 13.91
CA ARG A 162 13.16 -27.09 13.77
C ARG A 162 14.15 -26.38 12.85
N ILE A 163 13.71 -25.83 11.72
CA ILE A 163 14.60 -25.06 10.82
C ILE A 163 15.14 -23.82 11.53
N LEU A 164 14.30 -23.11 12.29
CA LEU A 164 14.71 -21.94 13.07
C LEU A 164 15.69 -22.31 14.20
N ALA A 165 15.41 -23.39 14.94
CA ALA A 165 16.28 -23.91 15.98
C ALA A 165 17.64 -24.34 15.42
N THR A 166 17.67 -25.09 14.32
CA THR A 166 18.92 -25.45 13.62
C THR A 166 19.66 -24.21 13.12
N ASN A 167 18.95 -23.22 12.58
CA ASN A 167 19.57 -21.97 12.14
C ASN A 167 20.17 -21.18 13.30
N LYS A 168 19.53 -21.20 14.48
CA LYS A 168 20.03 -20.56 15.70
C LYS A 168 21.28 -21.26 16.21
N LEU A 169 21.27 -22.59 16.34
CA LEU A 169 22.45 -23.38 16.73
C LEU A 169 23.63 -23.17 15.80
N LEU A 170 23.39 -23.13 14.48
CA LEU A 170 24.44 -22.86 13.51
C LEU A 170 24.94 -21.40 13.57
N ALA A 171 24.06 -20.44 13.87
CA ALA A 171 24.45 -19.05 14.09
C ALA A 171 25.31 -18.90 15.35
N ASP A 172 25.00 -19.61 16.43
CA ASP A 172 25.79 -19.66 17.67
C ASP A 172 27.20 -20.23 17.41
N GLN A 173 27.33 -21.13 16.43
CA GLN A 173 28.62 -21.66 15.94
C GLN A 173 29.32 -20.75 14.90
N GLY A 174 28.76 -19.57 14.61
CA GLY A 174 29.28 -18.64 13.60
C GLY A 174 29.05 -19.06 12.14
N ILE A 175 28.22 -20.09 11.90
CA ILE A 175 27.91 -20.61 10.57
C ILE A 175 26.70 -19.86 9.99
N LYS A 176 26.92 -19.04 8.96
CA LYS A 176 25.89 -18.16 8.38
C LYS A 176 24.87 -18.91 7.53
N THR A 177 23.75 -19.38 8.06
CA THR A 177 22.77 -20.27 7.38
C THR A 177 21.89 -19.67 6.28
N THR A 178 22.05 -18.39 5.91
CA THR A 178 21.16 -17.76 4.90
C THR A 178 21.14 -18.55 3.59
N ALA A 179 19.99 -19.17 3.29
CA ALA A 179 19.82 -20.09 2.15
C ALA A 179 20.02 -19.45 0.78
N LYS A 180 19.86 -18.11 0.68
CA LYS A 180 20.06 -17.38 -0.57
C LYS A 180 20.82 -16.08 -0.33
N THR A 181 22.14 -16.17 -0.44
CA THR A 181 23.06 -15.04 -0.30
C THR A 181 22.77 -13.96 -1.37
N PRO A 182 22.90 -12.66 -1.02
CA PRO A 182 22.90 -11.57 -2.00
C PRO A 182 23.85 -11.86 -3.16
N ILE A 183 23.49 -11.44 -4.37
CA ILE A 183 24.19 -11.91 -5.57
C ILE A 183 25.61 -11.34 -5.73
N TRP A 184 25.90 -10.22 -5.08
CA TRP A 184 27.25 -9.64 -5.01
C TRP A 184 28.13 -10.27 -3.94
N LEU A 185 27.65 -11.30 -3.24
CA LEU A 185 28.39 -12.00 -2.20
C LEU A 185 28.45 -13.50 -2.50
N HIS A 186 29.53 -14.14 -2.09
CA HIS A 186 29.62 -15.59 -1.99
C HIS A 186 30.08 -15.98 -0.58
N ARG A 187 29.74 -17.19 -0.16
CA ARG A 187 30.18 -17.74 1.13
C ARG A 187 31.56 -18.36 0.95
N THR A 188 32.41 -18.31 1.98
CA THR A 188 33.64 -19.11 2.03
C THR A 188 33.32 -20.61 2.14
N LYS A 189 34.27 -21.49 1.79
CA LYS A 189 34.12 -22.95 1.88
C LYS A 189 33.70 -23.38 3.28
N ASP A 190 34.27 -22.74 4.30
CA ASP A 190 33.98 -22.99 5.72
C ASP A 190 32.68 -22.35 6.22
N ARG A 191 31.95 -21.63 5.36
CA ARG A 191 30.62 -21.06 5.63
C ARG A 191 30.56 -19.99 6.73
N LYS A 192 31.70 -19.59 7.29
CA LYS A 192 31.87 -18.58 8.35
C LYS A 192 31.83 -17.13 7.82
N GLU A 193 32.35 -16.91 6.62
CA GLU A 193 32.51 -15.56 6.05
C GLU A 193 31.72 -15.36 4.75
N LEU A 194 31.47 -14.08 4.44
CA LEU A 194 30.88 -13.62 3.19
C LEU A 194 31.90 -12.73 2.48
N LYS A 195 32.29 -13.10 1.27
CA LYS A 195 33.23 -12.33 0.43
C LYS A 195 32.52 -11.72 -0.77
N VAL A 196 32.97 -10.54 -1.18
CA VAL A 196 32.38 -9.78 -2.28
C VAL A 196 32.82 -10.35 -3.62
N VAL A 197 31.84 -10.65 -4.49
CA VAL A 197 32.05 -10.96 -5.90
C VAL A 197 32.16 -9.64 -6.66
N ARG A 198 33.40 -9.18 -6.92
CA ARG A 198 33.67 -7.88 -7.56
C ARG A 198 32.85 -7.63 -8.82
N LYS A 199 32.85 -8.58 -9.77
CA LYS A 199 32.08 -8.49 -11.03
C LYS A 199 30.60 -8.18 -10.83
N ASN A 200 29.95 -8.82 -9.85
CA ASN A 200 28.55 -8.57 -9.55
C ASN A 200 28.37 -7.26 -8.77
N ALA A 201 29.27 -6.96 -7.83
CA ALA A 201 29.25 -5.73 -7.04
C ALA A 201 29.37 -4.48 -7.93
N ASP A 202 30.20 -4.53 -8.97
CA ASP A 202 30.39 -3.42 -9.92
C ASP A 202 29.07 -3.08 -10.66
N VAL A 203 28.31 -4.10 -11.07
CA VAL A 203 26.99 -3.92 -11.68
C VAL A 203 26.00 -3.29 -10.69
N ILE A 204 26.02 -3.73 -9.42
CA ILE A 204 25.16 -3.15 -8.39
C ILE A 204 25.55 -1.68 -8.13
N ARG A 205 26.84 -1.36 -8.00
CA ARG A 205 27.31 0.04 -7.86
C ARG A 205 26.82 0.90 -9.01
N ARG A 206 26.94 0.41 -10.25
CA ARG A 206 26.44 1.12 -11.44
C ARG A 206 24.93 1.36 -11.42
N ILE A 207 24.14 0.40 -10.93
CA ILE A 207 22.69 0.58 -10.73
C ILE A 207 22.41 1.75 -9.79
N PHE A 208 23.13 1.86 -8.67
CA PHE A 208 22.98 2.97 -7.71
C PHE A 208 23.41 4.32 -8.30
N GLU A 209 24.52 4.36 -9.05
CA GLU A 209 24.97 5.57 -9.75
C GLU A 209 23.94 6.08 -10.77
N LEU A 210 23.42 5.19 -11.62
CA LEU A 210 22.40 5.54 -12.62
C LEU A 210 21.11 6.01 -11.93
N ARG A 211 20.75 5.39 -10.80
CA ARG A 211 19.60 5.84 -10.00
C ARG A 211 19.83 7.23 -9.41
N LYS A 212 21.04 7.53 -8.91
CA LYS A 212 21.41 8.87 -8.44
C LYS A 212 21.26 9.91 -9.55
N LYS A 213 21.60 9.58 -10.80
CA LYS A 213 21.38 10.41 -12.00
C LYS A 213 19.90 10.60 -12.38
N GLY A 214 18.96 9.91 -11.72
CA GLY A 214 17.52 10.06 -11.95
C GLY A 214 16.93 9.04 -12.93
N PHE A 215 17.68 8.01 -13.31
CA PHE A 215 17.19 6.99 -14.25
C PHE A 215 16.20 6.06 -13.53
N GLY A 216 15.06 5.80 -14.19
CA GLY A 216 14.09 4.80 -13.73
C GLY A 216 14.57 3.38 -14.01
N ALA A 217 13.99 2.37 -13.34
CA ALA A 217 14.43 0.98 -13.42
C ALA A 217 14.50 0.44 -14.87
N LYS A 218 13.52 0.75 -15.73
CA LYS A 218 13.57 0.39 -17.15
C LYS A 218 14.73 1.04 -17.91
N ARG A 219 14.98 2.33 -17.66
CA ARG A 219 16.08 3.07 -18.31
C ARG A 219 17.45 2.57 -17.83
N ILE A 220 17.56 2.21 -16.55
CA ILE A 220 18.75 1.55 -15.99
C ILE A 220 19.03 0.23 -16.71
N ILE A 221 18.00 -0.59 -16.96
CA ILE A 221 18.17 -1.86 -17.68
C ILE A 221 18.63 -1.63 -19.12
N ASN A 222 18.04 -0.66 -19.82
CA ASN A 222 18.43 -0.34 -21.19
C ASN A 222 19.88 0.17 -21.27
N GLU A 223 20.32 0.98 -20.30
CA GLU A 223 21.69 1.50 -20.24
C GLU A 223 22.72 0.41 -19.94
N LEU A 224 22.38 -0.53 -19.05
CA LEU A 224 23.26 -1.64 -18.70
C LEU A 224 23.28 -2.74 -19.77
N GLY A 225 22.24 -2.85 -20.59
CA GLY A 225 22.06 -3.92 -21.55
C GLY A 225 21.65 -5.26 -20.92
N PRO A 226 21.68 -6.37 -21.68
CA PRO A 226 21.20 -7.68 -21.25
C PRO A 226 22.19 -8.41 -20.31
N ILE A 227 22.57 -7.77 -19.20
CA ILE A 227 23.49 -8.35 -18.21
C ILE A 227 22.80 -9.50 -17.46
N LYS A 228 23.50 -10.63 -17.37
CA LYS A 228 23.15 -11.77 -16.50
C LYS A 228 24.17 -11.87 -15.38
N LEU A 229 23.69 -11.85 -14.14
CA LEU A 229 24.55 -12.00 -12.95
C LEU A 229 24.72 -13.49 -12.63
N ALA A 230 25.97 -13.93 -12.46
CA ALA A 230 26.33 -15.29 -12.09
C ALA A 230 26.25 -15.49 -10.56
N ARG A 231 25.93 -16.69 -10.12
CA ARG A 231 26.18 -17.17 -8.76
C ARG A 231 27.48 -17.95 -8.75
N TYR A 232 28.20 -17.89 -7.63
CA TYR A 232 29.50 -18.53 -7.48
C TYR A 232 29.45 -19.57 -6.37
N THR A 233 30.14 -20.68 -6.57
CA THR A 233 30.34 -21.76 -5.59
C THR A 233 31.78 -22.28 -5.68
N TYR A 234 32.23 -22.99 -4.65
CA TYR A 234 33.53 -23.67 -4.70
C TYR A 234 33.39 -25.06 -5.34
N ASN A 235 34.32 -25.43 -6.22
CA ASN A 235 34.46 -26.81 -6.68
C ASN A 235 35.15 -27.69 -5.61
N GLU A 236 35.29 -28.98 -5.89
CA GLU A 236 35.94 -29.95 -4.98
C GLU A 236 37.37 -29.53 -4.62
N GLU A 237 38.09 -28.96 -5.59
CA GLU A 237 39.45 -28.42 -5.46
C GLU A 237 39.53 -27.08 -4.70
N GLY A 238 38.41 -26.48 -4.30
CA GLY A 238 38.38 -25.23 -3.53
C GLY A 238 38.55 -23.95 -4.36
N VAL A 239 38.37 -24.02 -5.69
CA VAL A 239 38.37 -22.87 -6.61
C VAL A 239 36.95 -22.31 -6.77
N LEU A 240 36.81 -20.98 -6.76
CA LEU A 240 35.53 -20.29 -6.92
C LEU A 240 35.10 -20.25 -8.39
N ILE A 241 34.05 -21.00 -8.74
CA ILE A 241 33.51 -21.12 -10.10
C ILE A 241 32.07 -20.61 -10.21
N PRO A 242 31.63 -20.10 -11.38
CA PRO A 242 30.24 -19.73 -11.60
C PRO A 242 29.34 -20.98 -11.66
N SER A 243 28.39 -21.10 -10.75
CA SER A 243 27.48 -22.25 -10.63
C SER A 243 26.23 -22.15 -11.52
N SER A 244 25.66 -20.94 -11.63
CA SER A 244 24.42 -20.71 -12.35
C SER A 244 24.23 -19.23 -12.67
N TYR A 245 23.44 -18.92 -13.69
CA TYR A 245 23.11 -17.55 -14.07
C TYR A 245 21.68 -17.22 -13.67
N ASN A 246 21.48 -16.04 -13.09
CA ASN A 246 20.13 -15.48 -12.98
C ASN A 246 19.58 -15.14 -14.38
N ARG A 247 18.26 -15.01 -14.46
CA ARG A 247 17.61 -14.36 -15.62
C ARG A 247 18.18 -12.95 -15.83
N PRO A 248 18.12 -12.41 -17.06
CA PRO A 248 18.48 -11.02 -17.32
C PRO A 248 17.80 -10.05 -16.35
N LEU A 249 18.45 -8.92 -16.06
CA LEU A 249 17.93 -7.91 -15.15
C LEU A 249 16.51 -7.49 -15.54
N SER A 250 15.57 -7.71 -14.62
CA SER A 250 14.18 -7.24 -14.72
C SER A 250 13.99 -5.99 -13.87
N GLU A 251 12.91 -5.24 -14.13
CA GLU A 251 12.53 -4.08 -13.32
C GLU A 251 12.34 -4.45 -11.84
N SER A 252 11.77 -5.62 -11.58
CA SER A 252 11.64 -6.17 -10.23
C SER A 252 12.98 -6.48 -9.57
N SER A 253 13.97 -6.98 -10.34
CA SER A 253 15.31 -7.27 -9.83
C SER A 253 16.06 -6.00 -9.47
N VAL A 254 16.03 -4.99 -10.35
CA VAL A 254 16.65 -3.67 -10.11
C VAL A 254 16.03 -3.00 -8.89
N ASN A 255 14.70 -2.96 -8.80
CA ASN A 255 14.01 -2.38 -7.64
C ASN A 255 14.29 -3.14 -6.35
N ARG A 256 14.47 -4.47 -6.40
CA ARG A 256 14.89 -5.26 -5.24
C ARG A 256 16.30 -4.87 -4.79
N TYR A 257 17.27 -4.77 -5.71
CA TYR A 257 18.65 -4.38 -5.37
C TYR A 257 18.72 -2.97 -4.81
N LEU A 258 17.96 -2.02 -5.39
CA LEU A 258 17.88 -0.65 -4.90
C LEU A 258 17.26 -0.54 -3.49
N ARG A 259 16.58 -1.57 -2.97
CA ARG A 259 15.97 -1.58 -1.63
C ARG A 259 16.71 -2.46 -0.62
N ASP A 260 17.72 -3.21 -1.08
CA ASP A 260 18.43 -4.17 -0.25
C ASP A 260 19.47 -3.42 0.60
N GLN A 261 19.26 -3.37 1.92
CA GLN A 261 20.17 -2.68 2.84
C GLN A 261 21.54 -3.38 2.95
N THR A 262 21.64 -4.65 2.55
CA THR A 262 22.93 -5.37 2.63
C THR A 262 24.00 -4.83 1.70
N VAL A 263 23.66 -3.91 0.78
CA VAL A 263 24.64 -3.17 -0.03
C VAL A 263 25.51 -2.21 0.80
N THR A 264 25.02 -1.72 1.93
CA THR A 264 25.78 -0.88 2.87
C THR A 264 26.52 -1.72 3.93
N GLY A 265 26.51 -3.04 3.80
CA GLY A 265 27.18 -3.97 4.72
C GLY A 265 26.36 -4.38 5.95
N TYR A 266 25.19 -3.77 6.17
CA TYR A 266 24.34 -4.07 7.33
C TYR A 266 23.08 -4.85 6.95
N ARG A 267 22.64 -5.72 7.85
CA ARG A 267 21.36 -6.43 7.76
C ARG A 267 20.69 -6.40 9.13
N ASP A 268 19.46 -5.88 9.20
CA ASP A 268 18.68 -5.80 10.44
C ASP A 268 19.45 -5.10 11.59
N GLY A 269 20.25 -4.08 11.26
CA GLY A 269 21.09 -3.34 12.22
C GLY A 269 22.42 -4.00 12.57
N VAL A 270 22.68 -5.23 12.13
CA VAL A 270 23.92 -5.98 12.41
C VAL A 270 24.86 -5.94 11.22
N TYR A 271 26.17 -5.79 11.48
CA TYR A 271 27.20 -5.88 10.44
C TYR A 271 27.19 -7.28 9.82
N TYR A 272 26.97 -7.34 8.51
CA TYR A 272 26.71 -8.57 7.77
C TYR A 272 27.83 -8.90 6.78
N CYS A 273 28.33 -7.91 6.04
CA CYS A 273 29.38 -8.06 5.03
C CYS A 273 30.09 -6.72 4.73
N GLU A 274 31.17 -6.79 3.96
CA GLU A 274 31.83 -5.61 3.41
C GLU A 274 30.83 -4.75 2.58
N PRO A 275 30.77 -3.42 2.80
CA PRO A 275 29.90 -2.54 2.05
C PRO A 275 30.34 -2.42 0.60
N ILE A 276 29.39 -2.56 -0.34
CA ILE A 276 29.65 -2.35 -1.77
C ILE A 276 29.19 -0.97 -2.26
N VAL A 277 28.33 -0.30 -1.49
CA VAL A 277 27.75 1.01 -1.79
C VAL A 277 27.84 1.88 -0.53
N GLU A 278 28.29 3.13 -0.69
CA GLU A 278 28.31 4.10 0.40
C GLU A 278 26.91 4.38 0.96
N GLU A 279 26.83 4.56 2.28
CA GLU A 279 25.57 4.81 2.97
C GLU A 279 24.87 6.09 2.47
N LYS A 280 25.64 7.17 2.22
CA LYS A 280 25.13 8.42 1.65
C LYS A 280 24.48 8.20 0.27
N LEU A 281 25.07 7.36 -0.57
CA LEU A 281 24.53 7.04 -1.90
C LEU A 281 23.25 6.22 -1.79
N PHE A 282 23.20 5.25 -0.87
CA PHE A 282 22.02 4.44 -0.61
C PHE A 282 20.84 5.30 -0.15
N HIS A 283 21.04 6.15 0.86
CA HIS A 283 19.98 7.02 1.41
C HIS A 283 19.47 8.04 0.37
N ALA A 284 20.36 8.63 -0.43
CA ALA A 284 19.97 9.52 -1.53
C ALA A 284 19.05 8.81 -2.54
N CYS A 285 19.34 7.54 -2.86
CA CYS A 285 18.49 6.72 -3.71
C CYS A 285 17.15 6.38 -3.03
N GLN A 286 17.12 6.06 -1.74
CA GLN A 286 15.88 5.80 -1.00
C GLN A 286 14.95 7.00 -0.97
N GLN A 287 15.48 8.20 -0.71
CA GLN A 287 14.70 9.44 -0.73
C GLN A 287 14.04 9.66 -2.10
N LYS A 288 14.79 9.42 -3.19
CA LYS A 288 14.23 9.49 -4.55
C LYS A 288 13.19 8.42 -4.81
N ILE A 289 13.32 7.20 -4.26
CA ILE A 289 12.32 6.13 -4.39
C ILE A 289 11.03 6.50 -3.64
N ARG A 290 11.13 7.04 -2.42
CA ARG A 290 9.98 7.49 -1.61
C ARG A 290 9.23 8.65 -2.27
N LYS A 291 9.97 9.63 -2.83
CA LYS A 291 9.41 10.77 -3.58
C LYS A 291 8.86 10.36 -4.95
N SER A 292 9.41 9.30 -5.56
CA SER A 292 8.99 8.71 -6.84
C SER A 292 7.71 7.85 -6.71
N LYS A 293 6.66 8.35 -6.06
CA LYS A 293 5.31 7.76 -6.23
C LYS A 293 4.69 8.08 -7.60
N GLY A 294 5.31 8.98 -8.36
CA GLY A 294 5.18 9.10 -9.81
C GLY A 294 6.55 9.48 -10.37
N GLY A 295 7.02 8.80 -11.42
CA GLY A 295 8.28 9.19 -12.06
C GLY A 295 8.22 10.66 -12.50
N LYS A 296 9.36 11.37 -12.49
CA LYS A 296 9.47 12.69 -13.11
C LYS A 296 9.31 12.48 -14.61
N VAL A 297 8.10 12.69 -15.13
CA VAL A 297 7.84 12.57 -16.55
C VAL A 297 8.32 13.86 -17.20
N THR A 298 9.35 13.78 -18.04
CA THR A 298 9.95 14.96 -18.68
C THR A 298 9.14 15.49 -19.85
N LYS A 299 8.25 14.66 -20.42
CA LYS A 299 7.36 15.01 -21.53
C LYS A 299 6.00 14.39 -21.31
N ILE A 300 4.96 15.22 -21.21
CA ILE A 300 3.58 14.74 -21.14
C ILE A 300 2.72 15.39 -22.21
N LYS A 301 1.75 14.64 -22.72
CA LYS A 301 0.69 15.17 -23.60
C LYS A 301 -0.47 15.76 -22.81
N ASN A 302 -0.72 15.25 -21.60
CA ASN A 302 -1.85 15.60 -20.75
C ASN A 302 -1.39 16.29 -19.46
N VAL A 303 -1.66 17.58 -19.29
CA VAL A 303 -1.35 18.38 -18.09
C VAL A 303 -2.15 17.96 -16.87
N LEU A 304 -3.31 17.31 -17.06
CA LEU A 304 -4.16 16.79 -15.99
C LEU A 304 -3.86 15.32 -15.65
N SER A 305 -2.69 14.81 -16.08
CA SER A 305 -2.30 13.41 -15.85
C SER A 305 -2.21 13.10 -14.35
N GLY A 306 -3.12 12.25 -13.89
CA GLY A 306 -3.24 11.82 -12.50
C GLY A 306 -4.06 12.75 -11.60
N LEU A 307 -4.59 13.87 -12.14
CA LEU A 307 -5.28 14.93 -11.42
C LEU A 307 -6.77 15.06 -11.78
N ALA A 308 -7.20 14.45 -12.90
CA ALA A 308 -8.58 14.53 -13.39
C ALA A 308 -9.48 13.42 -12.81
N TYR A 309 -10.65 13.82 -12.31
CA TYR A 309 -11.68 12.97 -11.72
C TYR A 309 -13.03 13.23 -12.39
N CYS A 310 -13.85 12.19 -12.52
CA CYS A 310 -15.18 12.29 -13.11
C CYS A 310 -16.19 12.73 -12.05
N GLU A 311 -16.97 13.79 -12.33
CA GLU A 311 -18.02 14.30 -11.44
C GLU A 311 -19.09 13.23 -11.12
N LYS A 312 -19.48 12.42 -12.12
CA LYS A 312 -20.55 11.42 -11.95
C LYS A 312 -20.18 10.21 -11.08
N CYS A 313 -18.93 9.73 -11.16
CA CYS A 313 -18.54 8.46 -10.53
C CYS A 313 -17.31 8.53 -9.63
N GLY A 314 -16.71 9.71 -9.47
CA GLY A 314 -15.52 9.95 -8.65
C GLY A 314 -14.24 9.25 -9.12
N LYS A 315 -14.29 8.46 -10.20
CA LYS A 315 -13.12 7.73 -10.72
C LYS A 315 -12.25 8.63 -11.59
N LYS A 316 -10.95 8.28 -11.68
CA LYS A 316 -9.98 9.01 -12.49
C LYS A 316 -10.34 9.00 -13.97
N MET A 317 -10.06 10.11 -14.65
CA MET A 317 -10.20 10.23 -16.11
C MET A 317 -8.85 10.04 -16.80
N ALA A 318 -8.86 9.52 -18.03
CA ALA A 318 -7.67 9.28 -18.84
C ALA A 318 -7.75 10.00 -20.19
N PHE A 319 -6.58 10.37 -20.69
CA PHE A 319 -6.40 10.96 -22.01
C PHE A 319 -6.55 9.88 -23.08
N GLY A 320 -7.50 10.08 -24.00
CA GLY A 320 -7.88 9.14 -25.04
C GLY A 320 -7.01 9.13 -26.29
N GLY A 321 -5.85 9.81 -26.26
CA GLY A 321 -4.97 9.97 -27.42
C GLY A 321 -5.39 11.11 -28.35
N GLU A 322 -4.58 11.31 -29.39
CA GLU A 322 -4.83 12.24 -30.49
C GLU A 322 -5.35 11.46 -31.70
N SER A 323 -6.42 11.92 -32.31
CA SER A 323 -6.94 11.40 -33.58
C SER A 323 -6.95 12.50 -34.62
N ILE A 324 -6.61 12.14 -35.86
CA ILE A 324 -6.61 13.08 -36.98
C ILE A 324 -7.98 12.97 -37.65
N SER A 325 -8.69 14.09 -37.75
CA SER A 325 -9.95 14.14 -38.50
C SER A 325 -9.67 14.06 -40.01
N PRO A 326 -10.66 13.64 -40.82
CA PRO A 326 -10.51 13.62 -42.29
C PRO A 326 -10.11 14.97 -42.91
N LYS A 327 -10.35 16.08 -42.20
CA LYS A 327 -9.97 17.45 -42.59
C LYS A 327 -8.60 17.88 -42.03
N GLY A 328 -7.77 16.94 -41.58
CA GLY A 328 -6.42 17.20 -41.04
C GLY A 328 -6.34 17.76 -39.61
N LYS A 329 -7.47 18.13 -38.98
CA LYS A 329 -7.46 18.65 -37.60
C LYS A 329 -7.20 17.55 -36.57
N ILE A 330 -6.24 17.74 -35.69
CA ILE A 330 -5.96 16.87 -34.54
C ILE A 330 -7.04 17.10 -33.48
N ARG A 331 -7.63 16.02 -32.96
CA ARG A 331 -8.62 16.05 -31.87
C ARG A 331 -8.16 15.15 -30.75
N SER A 332 -8.24 15.64 -29.53
CA SER A 332 -7.91 14.89 -28.32
C SER A 332 -9.04 15.01 -27.31
N TYR A 333 -9.27 13.94 -26.56
CA TYR A 333 -10.39 13.83 -25.62
C TYR A 333 -9.93 13.25 -24.29
N ILE A 334 -10.52 13.70 -23.19
CA ILE A 334 -10.41 13.07 -21.89
C ILE A 334 -11.68 12.27 -21.58
N LYS A 335 -11.51 11.02 -21.13
CA LYS A 335 -12.58 10.03 -20.97
C LYS A 335 -12.55 9.44 -19.56
N CYS A 336 -13.70 9.09 -19.01
CA CYS A 336 -13.75 8.38 -17.73
C CYS A 336 -13.18 6.95 -17.88
N ASN A 337 -12.24 6.55 -17.02
CA ASN A 337 -11.65 5.21 -17.06
C ASN A 337 -12.67 4.09 -16.82
N ASN A 338 -13.77 4.40 -16.13
CA ASN A 338 -14.80 3.42 -15.85
C ASN A 338 -15.74 3.18 -17.04
N LYS A 339 -15.63 3.94 -18.13
CA LYS A 339 -16.53 3.83 -19.28
C LYS A 339 -16.32 2.54 -20.10
N ALA A 340 -15.10 2.00 -20.12
CA ALA A 340 -14.75 0.79 -20.86
C ALA A 340 -14.97 -0.53 -20.07
N LYS A 341 -15.45 -0.47 -18.83
CA LYS A 341 -15.72 -1.64 -17.99
C LYS A 341 -17.21 -2.00 -18.04
N THR A 342 -17.55 -3.28 -17.89
CA THR A 342 -18.94 -3.76 -17.80
C THR A 342 -19.66 -3.09 -16.63
N GLY A 343 -20.83 -2.47 -16.86
CA GLY A 343 -21.50 -1.58 -15.89
C GLY A 343 -20.88 -0.16 -15.82
N GLY A 344 -20.34 0.31 -16.95
CA GLY A 344 -19.50 1.50 -17.03
C GLY A 344 -20.22 2.84 -16.81
N CYS A 345 -19.44 3.87 -16.50
CA CYS A 345 -19.94 5.23 -16.31
C CYS A 345 -20.37 5.85 -17.65
N ASP A 346 -21.54 6.49 -17.67
CA ASP A 346 -22.18 7.13 -18.82
C ASP A 346 -21.63 8.54 -19.15
N ALA A 347 -20.65 9.03 -18.39
CA ALA A 347 -20.08 10.36 -18.56
C ALA A 347 -19.60 10.61 -20.01
N LYS A 348 -19.96 11.78 -20.55
CA LYS A 348 -19.56 12.25 -21.89
C LYS A 348 -18.05 12.59 -21.93
N SER A 349 -17.45 12.38 -23.09
CA SER A 349 -16.02 12.69 -23.32
C SER A 349 -15.85 14.18 -23.53
N ILE A 350 -14.86 14.80 -22.89
CA ILE A 350 -14.61 16.24 -22.99
C ILE A 350 -13.46 16.49 -23.96
N ARG A 351 -13.57 17.51 -24.82
CA ARG A 351 -12.49 17.94 -25.71
C ARG A 351 -11.33 18.49 -24.88
N TYR A 352 -10.12 18.00 -25.13
CA TYR A 352 -8.99 18.24 -24.25
C TYR A 352 -8.35 19.62 -24.46
N GLU A 353 -8.18 20.09 -25.70
CA GLU A 353 -7.54 21.38 -26.00
C GLU A 353 -8.26 22.58 -25.34
N PRO A 354 -9.60 22.74 -25.46
CA PRO A 354 -10.30 23.81 -24.75
C PRO A 354 -10.22 23.68 -23.22
N LEU A 355 -10.22 22.45 -22.71
CA LEU A 355 -10.10 22.16 -21.28
C LEU A 355 -8.71 22.54 -20.75
N GLU A 356 -7.65 22.20 -21.47
CA GLU A 356 -6.26 22.55 -21.14
C GLU A 356 -6.09 24.07 -21.05
N GLN A 357 -6.59 24.79 -22.04
CA GLN A 357 -6.53 26.25 -22.05
C GLN A 357 -7.36 26.87 -20.92
N CYS A 358 -8.55 26.32 -20.63
CA CYS A 358 -9.39 26.78 -19.53
C CYS A 358 -8.67 26.61 -18.18
N VAL A 359 -8.08 25.45 -17.89
CA VAL A 359 -7.34 25.20 -16.64
C VAL A 359 -6.11 26.11 -16.52
N TYR A 360 -5.36 26.28 -17.62
CA TYR A 360 -4.21 27.18 -17.63
C TYR A 360 -4.62 28.62 -17.37
N ASN A 361 -5.64 29.12 -18.06
CA ASN A 361 -6.14 30.48 -17.88
C ASN A 361 -6.66 30.69 -16.46
N LEU A 362 -7.40 29.73 -15.90
CA LEU A 362 -7.90 29.77 -14.52
C LEU A 362 -6.75 30.01 -13.54
N LEU A 363 -5.66 29.24 -13.64
CA LEU A 363 -4.51 29.33 -12.73
C LEU A 363 -3.60 30.53 -13.01
N HIS A 364 -3.39 30.89 -14.28
CA HIS A 364 -2.58 32.05 -14.66
C HIS A 364 -3.18 33.34 -14.09
N THR A 365 -4.50 33.46 -14.20
CA THR A 365 -5.33 34.55 -13.67
C THR A 365 -5.22 34.69 -12.13
N LEU A 366 -4.76 33.65 -11.44
CA LEU A 366 -4.61 33.62 -9.98
C LEU A 366 -3.19 33.97 -9.49
N ASN A 367 -2.20 34.08 -10.38
CA ASN A 367 -0.78 34.25 -10.04
C ASN A 367 -0.32 35.72 -9.89
N ASP A 368 -1.11 36.70 -10.32
CA ASP A 368 -0.77 38.14 -10.18
C ASP A 368 -0.96 38.64 -8.72
N ARG A 369 -0.09 38.19 -7.80
CA ARG A 369 0.10 38.82 -6.48
C ARG A 369 1.29 39.79 -6.56
N GLU A 370 1.08 41.05 -6.18
CA GLU A 370 2.18 41.98 -5.84
C GLU A 370 2.92 41.48 -4.59
N GLU A 371 4.25 41.64 -4.60
CA GLU A 371 5.18 41.17 -3.58
C GLU A 371 4.95 41.87 -2.22
N ILE A 372 4.71 41.08 -1.17
CA ILE A 372 5.05 41.48 0.20
C ILE A 372 6.24 40.60 0.60
N THR A 373 7.43 41.16 0.61
CA THR A 373 8.65 40.45 1.02
C THR A 373 8.74 40.41 2.53
N VAL A 374 8.26 39.32 3.14
CA VAL A 374 8.61 38.98 4.53
C VAL A 374 9.98 38.31 4.51
N ASP A 375 10.98 38.91 5.17
CA ASP A 375 12.33 38.35 5.27
C ASP A 375 12.36 37.17 6.27
N ILE A 376 12.17 35.96 5.76
CA ILE A 376 12.22 34.72 6.53
C ILE A 376 13.59 34.54 7.20
N GLY A 377 14.68 35.07 6.62
CA GLY A 377 16.01 34.95 7.21
C GLY A 377 16.11 35.70 8.53
N GLN A 378 15.49 36.88 8.62
CA GLN A 378 15.41 37.65 9.85
C GLN A 378 14.56 36.94 10.92
N LEU A 379 13.40 36.39 10.54
CA LEU A 379 12.54 35.64 11.46
C LEU A 379 13.21 34.34 11.98
N GLU A 380 13.96 33.64 11.14
CA GLU A 380 14.72 32.45 11.54
C GLU A 380 15.86 32.80 12.51
N MET A 381 16.48 33.98 12.35
CA MET A 381 17.50 34.48 13.27
C MET A 381 16.90 34.83 14.64
N GLU A 382 15.74 35.49 14.66
CA GLU A 382 15.00 35.80 15.89
C GLU A 382 14.52 34.54 16.62
N LEU A 383 14.06 33.52 15.88
CA LEU A 383 13.68 32.23 16.44
C LEU A 383 14.86 31.54 17.13
N ALA A 384 16.03 31.52 16.49
CA ALA A 384 17.23 30.92 17.06
C ALA A 384 17.66 31.63 18.35
N SER A 385 17.62 32.96 18.38
CA SER A 385 17.92 33.75 19.58
C SER A 385 16.94 33.47 20.72
N ALA A 386 15.63 33.36 20.44
CA ALA A 386 14.61 33.09 21.47
C ALA A 386 14.74 31.66 22.03
N GLN A 387 15.10 30.68 21.19
CA GLN A 387 15.37 29.31 21.62
C GLN A 387 16.58 29.21 22.53
N GLU A 388 17.65 29.94 22.22
CA GLU A 388 18.85 30.00 23.06
C GLU A 388 18.55 30.61 24.43
N GLN A 389 17.78 31.70 24.48
CA GLN A 389 17.37 32.33 25.73
C GLN A 389 16.47 31.41 26.57
N ALA A 390 15.55 30.68 25.95
CA ALA A 390 14.73 29.69 26.65
C ALA A 390 15.58 28.53 27.22
N ALA A 391 16.55 28.02 26.45
CA ALA A 391 17.45 26.97 26.92
C ALA A 391 18.34 27.44 28.09
N ASN A 392 18.83 28.68 28.02
CA ASN A 392 19.60 29.30 29.09
C ASN A 392 18.75 29.44 30.36
N ALA A 393 17.53 30.01 30.26
CA ALA A 393 16.61 30.13 31.38
C ALA A 393 16.30 28.76 32.01
N GLN A 394 16.04 27.73 31.20
CA GLN A 394 15.85 26.36 31.67
C GLN A 394 17.07 25.82 32.42
N SER A 395 18.29 26.09 31.93
CA SER A 395 19.51 25.67 32.62
C SER A 395 19.71 26.35 33.97
N TYR A 396 19.31 27.63 34.09
CA TYR A 396 19.35 28.38 35.35
C TYR A 396 18.27 27.92 36.32
N MET A 397 17.06 27.57 35.85
CA MET A 397 16.02 26.95 36.67
C MET A 397 16.48 25.63 37.31
N ILE A 398 17.25 24.82 36.58
CA ILE A 398 17.80 23.56 37.10
C ILE A 398 18.91 23.82 38.14
N ARG A 399 19.75 24.85 37.91
CA ARG A 399 20.85 25.20 38.83
C ARG A 399 20.39 25.92 40.09
N TYR A 400 19.31 26.70 40.01
CA TYR A 400 18.79 27.52 41.11
C TYR A 400 17.28 27.30 41.28
N PRO A 401 16.84 26.17 41.86
CA PRO A 401 15.43 25.78 41.91
C PRO A 401 14.53 26.68 42.77
N ASN A 402 15.12 27.50 43.64
CA ASN A 402 14.39 28.40 44.56
C ASN A 402 14.22 29.82 44.00
N ASP A 403 14.78 30.12 42.83
CA ASP A 403 14.66 31.42 42.17
C ASP A 403 13.62 31.35 41.05
N ASN A 404 12.42 31.87 41.34
CA ASN A 404 11.29 31.85 40.41
C ASN A 404 11.39 32.89 39.28
N SER A 405 12.39 33.78 39.29
CA SER A 405 12.54 34.80 38.25
C SER A 405 12.77 34.20 36.85
N TRP A 406 13.43 33.04 36.79
CA TRP A 406 13.72 32.32 35.54
C TRP A 406 12.51 31.63 34.92
N VAL A 407 11.48 31.33 35.72
CA VAL A 407 10.24 30.71 35.23
C VAL A 407 9.51 31.66 34.29
N GLY A 408 9.36 32.93 34.66
CA GLY A 408 8.69 33.94 33.84
C GLY A 408 9.42 34.19 32.52
N ILE A 409 10.75 34.29 32.56
CA ILE A 409 11.58 34.46 31.35
C ILE A 409 11.47 33.24 30.43
N TYR A 410 11.47 32.03 30.98
CA TYR A 410 11.31 30.81 30.20
C TYR A 410 9.93 30.75 29.50
N GLU A 411 8.86 31.08 30.22
CA GLU A 411 7.49 31.08 29.66
C GLU A 411 7.32 32.15 28.56
N GLU A 412 7.85 33.35 28.77
CA GLU A 412 7.83 34.43 27.77
C GLU A 412 8.59 34.03 26.49
N GLN A 413 9.81 33.54 26.62
CA GLN A 413 10.61 33.12 25.46
C GLN A 413 9.98 31.92 24.75
N LYS A 414 9.35 31.00 25.48
CA LYS A 414 8.64 29.86 24.89
C LYS A 414 7.38 30.29 24.14
N ALA A 415 6.64 31.28 24.63
CA ALA A 415 5.52 31.89 23.91
C ALA A 415 5.98 32.57 22.62
N LYS A 416 7.09 33.33 22.67
CA LYS A 416 7.70 33.96 21.51
C LYS A 416 8.19 32.96 20.46
N VAL A 417 8.79 31.85 20.89
CA VAL A 417 9.17 30.73 20.02
C VAL A 417 7.95 30.12 19.33
N TYR A 418 6.82 29.99 20.03
CA TYR A 418 5.59 29.47 19.45
C TYR A 418 5.03 30.42 18.37
N GLU A 419 4.99 31.72 18.65
CA GLU A 419 4.52 32.74 17.71
C GLU A 419 5.39 32.83 16.46
N LEU A 420 6.73 32.89 16.62
CA LEU A 420 7.68 32.93 15.50
C LEU A 420 7.61 31.66 14.64
N ASN A 421 7.40 30.48 15.25
CA ASN A 421 7.21 29.25 14.49
C ASN A 421 5.94 29.28 13.65
N ASN A 422 4.84 29.83 14.18
CA ASN A 422 3.60 29.98 13.42
C ASN A 422 3.78 30.98 12.27
N LEU A 423 4.39 32.15 12.53
CA LEU A 423 4.66 33.14 11.48
C LEU A 423 5.59 32.60 10.38
N ILE A 424 6.63 31.84 10.74
CA ILE A 424 7.51 31.18 9.77
C ILE A 424 6.76 30.07 9.02
N ALA A 425 5.90 29.31 9.69
CA ALA A 425 5.09 28.27 9.05
C ALA A 425 4.11 28.89 8.05
N ASP A 426 3.46 30.00 8.40
CA ASP A 426 2.55 30.74 7.53
C ASP A 426 3.31 31.38 6.37
N ALA A 427 4.44 32.06 6.62
CA ALA A 427 5.28 32.63 5.58
C ALA A 427 5.89 31.56 4.65
N LYS A 428 6.25 30.37 5.19
CA LYS A 428 6.70 29.22 4.38
C LYS A 428 5.56 28.57 3.63
N ALA A 429 4.36 28.51 4.18
CA ALA A 429 3.15 28.04 3.49
C ALA A 429 2.84 28.97 2.31
N GLU A 430 2.89 30.29 2.51
CA GLU A 430 2.73 31.31 1.47
C GLU A 430 3.84 31.22 0.40
N ARG A 431 5.10 30.97 0.79
CA ARG A 431 6.22 30.80 -0.15
C ARG A 431 6.19 29.47 -0.91
N SER A 432 5.68 28.41 -0.29
CA SER A 432 5.44 27.11 -0.95
C SER A 432 4.35 27.22 -2.03
N GLY A 433 3.53 28.27 -1.94
CA GLY A 433 2.54 28.70 -2.92
C GLY A 433 3.02 29.78 -3.92
N ARG A 434 4.29 29.80 -4.34
CA ARG A 434 4.74 30.66 -5.48
C ARG A 434 4.52 30.01 -6.85
N LEU A 435 3.66 30.59 -7.69
CA LEU A 435 3.38 30.19 -9.08
C LEU A 435 4.31 30.98 -10.05
N THR A 436 5.54 31.30 -9.62
CA THR A 436 6.43 32.30 -10.25
C THR A 436 6.89 32.00 -11.68
N GLU A 437 6.58 30.85 -12.26
CA GLU A 437 6.98 30.47 -13.63
C GLU A 437 5.78 30.02 -14.49
N MET A 438 4.69 30.80 -14.49
CA MET A 438 3.47 30.47 -15.26
C MET A 438 3.45 31.00 -16.71
N ASN A 439 4.50 31.60 -17.25
CA ASN A 439 4.58 31.92 -18.69
C ASN A 439 5.04 30.70 -19.51
N LEU A 440 4.21 29.65 -19.50
CA LEU A 440 4.52 28.38 -20.13
C LEU A 440 3.85 28.29 -21.50
N ASP A 441 4.66 28.12 -22.55
CA ASP A 441 4.17 27.75 -23.87
C ASP A 441 3.72 26.28 -23.86
N LEU A 442 2.41 26.06 -23.67
CA LEU A 442 1.81 24.73 -23.62
C LEU A 442 1.82 24.01 -24.98
N THR A 443 2.29 24.59 -26.07
CA THR A 443 2.53 23.81 -27.30
C THR A 443 3.66 22.79 -27.11
N LYS A 444 4.59 23.05 -26.20
CA LYS A 444 5.74 22.19 -25.90
C LYS A 444 5.41 21.16 -24.81
N HIS A 445 5.68 19.88 -25.07
CA HIS A 445 5.45 18.79 -24.11
C HIS A 445 6.26 18.89 -22.81
N GLU A 446 7.39 19.60 -22.83
CA GLU A 446 8.23 19.85 -21.66
C GLU A 446 7.57 20.87 -20.71
N ASN A 447 7.02 21.94 -21.27
CA ASN A 447 6.25 22.94 -20.54
C ASN A 447 4.94 22.36 -19.99
N LYS A 448 4.27 21.47 -20.73
CA LYS A 448 3.14 20.70 -20.18
C LYS A 448 3.55 19.87 -18.96
N ALA A 449 4.75 19.27 -18.98
CA ALA A 449 5.25 18.47 -17.87
C ALA A 449 5.58 19.32 -16.64
N LEU A 450 6.14 20.52 -16.86
CA LEU A 450 6.35 21.50 -15.81
C LEU A 450 5.01 21.96 -15.23
N PHE A 451 4.03 22.29 -16.06
CA PHE A 451 2.70 22.70 -15.61
C PHE A 451 2.00 21.61 -14.78
N ASN A 452 2.08 20.33 -15.17
CA ASN A 452 1.55 19.23 -14.35
C ASN A 452 2.27 19.05 -13.01
N GLN A 453 3.58 19.37 -12.92
CA GLN A 453 4.29 19.39 -11.65
C GLN A 453 3.75 20.51 -10.77
N ILE A 454 3.61 21.72 -11.30
CA ILE A 454 3.00 22.85 -10.60
C ILE A 454 1.62 22.46 -10.06
N LEU A 455 0.74 21.90 -10.90
CA LEU A 455 -0.59 21.45 -10.44
C LEU A 455 -0.55 20.43 -9.28
N LYS A 456 0.45 19.54 -9.27
CA LYS A 456 0.62 18.56 -8.19
C LYS A 456 1.17 19.18 -6.91
N ASP A 457 2.10 20.10 -7.04
CA ASP A 457 2.72 20.78 -5.90
C ASP A 457 1.68 21.62 -5.14
N TYR A 458 0.65 22.11 -5.84
CA TYR A 458 -0.49 22.84 -5.25
C TYR A 458 -1.67 21.95 -4.81
N ASP A 459 -1.52 20.63 -4.87
CA ASP A 459 -2.60 19.65 -4.65
C ASP A 459 -3.89 19.97 -5.44
N VAL A 460 -3.76 20.37 -6.71
CA VAL A 460 -4.90 20.70 -7.55
C VAL A 460 -5.62 19.42 -8.01
N LYS A 461 -6.91 19.34 -7.71
CA LYS A 461 -7.79 18.26 -8.19
C LYS A 461 -8.79 18.84 -9.18
N ALA A 462 -8.82 18.28 -10.39
CA ALA A 462 -9.74 18.70 -11.45
C ALA A 462 -10.92 17.72 -11.53
N VAL A 463 -12.10 18.15 -11.10
CA VAL A 463 -13.36 17.42 -11.27
C VAL A 463 -14.01 17.87 -12.57
N LEU A 464 -14.28 16.92 -13.46
CA LEU A 464 -14.77 17.17 -14.81
C LEU A 464 -16.16 16.56 -15.02
N GLY A 465 -17.04 17.34 -15.63
CA GLY A 465 -18.44 16.96 -15.84
C GLY A 465 -19.11 17.78 -16.93
N HIS A 466 -20.44 17.80 -16.92
CA HIS A 466 -21.27 18.57 -17.84
C HIS A 466 -22.35 19.28 -17.04
N GLU A 467 -22.65 20.52 -17.39
CA GLU A 467 -23.71 21.29 -16.75
C GLU A 467 -25.08 20.67 -17.06
N SER A 468 -25.92 20.47 -16.03
CA SER A 468 -27.22 19.78 -16.18
C SER A 468 -28.20 20.50 -17.10
N THR A 469 -28.09 21.82 -17.23
CA THR A 469 -29.01 22.66 -18.01
C THR A 469 -28.56 22.91 -19.44
N SER A 470 -27.27 23.21 -19.65
CA SER A 470 -26.74 23.56 -20.98
C SER A 470 -26.02 22.42 -21.70
N ASP A 471 -25.79 21.30 -21.01
CA ASP A 471 -25.00 20.15 -21.47
C ASP A 471 -23.57 20.53 -21.93
N LYS A 472 -23.07 21.70 -21.50
CA LYS A 472 -21.71 22.13 -21.81
C LYS A 472 -20.71 21.51 -20.84
N PRO A 473 -19.48 21.20 -21.30
CA PRO A 473 -18.44 20.66 -20.44
C PRO A 473 -18.07 21.65 -19.34
N ARG A 474 -17.99 21.17 -18.09
CA ARG A 474 -17.65 21.96 -16.90
C ARG A 474 -16.39 21.41 -16.25
N VAL A 475 -15.55 22.32 -15.74
CA VAL A 475 -14.40 22.00 -14.89
C VAL A 475 -14.57 22.64 -13.52
N LYS A 476 -14.31 21.87 -12.46
CA LYS A 476 -14.22 22.31 -11.07
C LYS A 476 -12.83 21.98 -10.55
N LEU A 477 -12.03 23.00 -10.29
CA LEU A 477 -10.71 22.89 -9.69
C LEU A 477 -10.84 23.05 -8.18
N VAL A 478 -10.30 22.10 -7.43
CA VAL A 478 -10.13 22.18 -5.97
C VAL A 478 -8.66 22.37 -5.71
N ILE A 479 -8.28 23.47 -5.07
CA ILE A 479 -6.88 23.86 -4.86
C ILE A 479 -6.55 23.65 -3.38
N GLY A 480 -5.92 22.52 -3.06
CA GLY A 480 -5.61 22.14 -1.67
C GLY A 480 -4.69 23.13 -0.97
N ALA A 481 -3.72 23.71 -1.68
CA ALA A 481 -2.81 24.72 -1.14
C ALA A 481 -3.51 26.00 -0.63
N TRP A 482 -4.79 26.22 -0.99
CA TRP A 482 -5.60 27.37 -0.55
C TRP A 482 -6.77 26.96 0.34
N GLY A 483 -6.61 25.89 1.13
CA GLY A 483 -7.69 25.41 2.01
C GLY A 483 -8.84 24.80 1.23
N ASP A 484 -8.54 24.03 0.18
CA ASP A 484 -9.52 23.41 -0.72
C ASP A 484 -10.41 24.42 -1.48
N PHE A 485 -9.90 25.62 -1.75
CA PHE A 485 -10.62 26.64 -2.51
C PHE A 485 -11.12 26.10 -3.87
N VAL A 486 -12.41 26.28 -4.12
CA VAL A 486 -13.10 25.71 -5.27
C VAL A 486 -13.28 26.77 -6.37
N VAL A 487 -12.84 26.46 -7.58
CA VAL A 487 -13.12 27.29 -8.77
C VAL A 487 -13.81 26.45 -9.82
N SER A 488 -15.02 26.84 -10.22
CA SER A 488 -15.72 26.18 -11.32
C SER A 488 -16.04 27.11 -12.48
N ALA A 489 -15.92 26.58 -13.70
CA ALA A 489 -16.28 27.27 -14.94
C ALA A 489 -16.71 26.27 -16.01
N THR A 490 -17.61 26.70 -16.90
CA THR A 490 -17.85 26.03 -18.18
C THR A 490 -16.60 26.18 -19.06
N VAL A 491 -16.15 25.08 -19.66
CA VAL A 491 -15.06 25.07 -20.63
C VAL A 491 -15.46 25.97 -21.81
N ASP A 492 -14.59 26.91 -22.19
CA ASP A 492 -14.78 28.02 -23.15
C ASP A 492 -15.27 29.37 -22.58
N LYS A 493 -15.66 29.47 -21.30
CA LYS A 493 -15.96 30.79 -20.69
C LYS A 493 -14.68 31.52 -20.28
N SER A 494 -14.67 32.83 -20.53
CA SER A 494 -13.63 33.73 -20.00
C SER A 494 -13.82 33.94 -18.49
N VAL A 495 -12.71 33.96 -17.76
CA VAL A 495 -12.65 34.01 -16.30
C VAL A 495 -11.98 35.32 -15.91
N SER A 496 -12.56 36.07 -14.97
CA SER A 496 -12.02 37.36 -14.52
C SER A 496 -11.20 37.23 -13.23
N SER A 497 -9.93 37.66 -13.27
CA SER A 497 -9.04 37.72 -12.08
C SER A 497 -9.58 38.61 -10.97
N ARG A 498 -10.31 39.67 -11.32
CA ARG A 498 -10.86 40.61 -10.34
C ARG A 498 -11.93 39.95 -9.47
N ARG A 499 -12.77 39.09 -10.05
CA ARG A 499 -13.82 38.36 -9.31
C ARG A 499 -13.23 37.32 -8.37
N VAL A 500 -12.15 36.62 -8.77
CA VAL A 500 -11.49 35.68 -7.85
C VAL A 500 -10.87 36.35 -6.65
N ARG A 501 -10.13 37.42 -6.91
CA ARG A 501 -9.49 38.22 -5.86
C ARG A 501 -10.51 38.78 -4.87
N ALA A 502 -11.66 39.26 -5.36
CA ALA A 502 -12.73 39.76 -4.51
C ALA A 502 -13.28 38.65 -3.58
N ALA A 503 -13.58 37.46 -4.09
CA ALA A 503 -14.12 36.39 -3.25
C ALA A 503 -13.12 35.87 -2.22
N MET A 504 -11.83 35.73 -2.57
CA MET A 504 -10.79 35.34 -1.61
C MET A 504 -10.60 36.39 -0.50
N LYS A 505 -10.58 37.68 -0.86
CA LYS A 505 -10.51 38.78 0.14
C LYS A 505 -11.72 38.78 1.07
N LEU A 506 -12.86 38.26 0.62
CA LEU A 506 -14.08 38.14 1.42
C LEU A 506 -14.14 36.83 2.23
N GLY A 507 -13.12 35.95 2.16
CA GLY A 507 -13.10 34.68 2.91
C GLY A 507 -13.99 33.59 2.32
N ALA A 508 -14.23 33.61 1.01
CA ALA A 508 -15.03 32.59 0.33
C ALA A 508 -14.33 31.23 0.22
N GLU A 509 -15.10 30.14 0.25
CA GLU A 509 -14.65 28.77 -0.03
C GLU A 509 -14.53 28.49 -1.53
N GLY A 510 -15.22 29.26 -2.37
CA GLY A 510 -15.12 29.06 -3.81
C GLY A 510 -15.95 30.01 -4.67
N ILE A 511 -15.76 29.89 -5.98
CA ILE A 511 -16.42 30.71 -7.00
C ILE A 511 -16.92 29.84 -8.13
N ASP A 512 -18.16 30.09 -8.52
CA ASP A 512 -18.74 29.55 -9.74
C ASP A 512 -18.89 30.65 -10.80
N PHE A 513 -18.08 30.58 -11.86
CA PHE A 513 -18.14 31.53 -12.98
C PHE A 513 -19.39 31.37 -13.84
N ASP A 514 -20.16 30.29 -13.64
CA ASP A 514 -21.36 30.03 -14.39
C ASP A 514 -22.59 30.77 -13.84
N GLN A 515 -22.54 31.25 -12.58
CA GLN A 515 -23.63 31.98 -11.94
C GLN A 515 -23.41 33.51 -11.97
N ARG A 516 -24.46 34.26 -12.31
CA ARG A 516 -24.44 35.74 -12.39
C ARG A 516 -25.02 36.45 -11.15
N ASP A 517 -25.77 35.75 -10.29
CA ASP A 517 -26.41 36.33 -9.09
C ASP A 517 -25.64 36.04 -7.79
N ARG A 518 -26.08 36.61 -6.66
CA ARG A 518 -25.44 36.59 -5.32
C ARG A 518 -24.95 35.22 -4.80
N GLY A 519 -25.33 34.10 -5.43
CA GLY A 519 -24.84 32.73 -5.15
C GLY A 519 -23.52 32.32 -5.85
N HIS A 520 -22.90 33.22 -6.63
CA HIS A 520 -21.64 32.93 -7.34
C HIS A 520 -20.39 32.83 -6.46
N ILE A 521 -20.48 33.23 -5.20
CA ILE A 521 -19.42 33.11 -4.19
C ILE A 521 -19.97 32.21 -3.07
N GLN A 522 -19.32 31.06 -2.86
CA GLN A 522 -19.67 30.16 -1.78
C GLN A 522 -18.91 30.60 -0.53
N PHE A 523 -19.63 31.05 0.49
CA PHE A 523 -19.09 31.30 1.82
C PHE A 523 -19.47 30.12 2.73
N LYS A 524 -18.69 29.84 3.78
CA LYS A 524 -19.16 28.98 4.86
C LYS A 524 -20.50 29.51 5.35
N GLU A 525 -21.54 28.67 5.39
CA GLU A 525 -22.58 28.89 6.39
C GLU A 525 -21.88 28.95 7.74
N PRO A 526 -22.18 29.92 8.62
CA PRO A 526 -21.59 29.94 9.95
C PRO A 526 -21.91 28.59 10.59
N GLU A 527 -20.90 27.73 10.67
CA GLU A 527 -21.00 26.46 11.36
C GLU A 527 -21.54 26.79 12.73
N LYS A 528 -22.70 26.23 13.08
CA LYS A 528 -23.21 26.25 14.44
C LYS A 528 -22.06 25.78 15.34
N PHE A 529 -21.45 26.71 16.07
CA PHE A 529 -20.55 26.49 17.20
C PHE A 529 -21.33 25.75 18.31
N ALA A 530 -21.69 24.49 18.07
CA ALA A 530 -22.57 23.75 18.97
C ALA A 530 -22.21 22.28 19.14
N SER A 531 -21.16 21.74 18.49
CA SER A 531 -20.82 20.31 18.65
C SER A 531 -19.56 20.01 19.44
N ASP A 532 -18.60 20.93 19.53
CA ASP A 532 -17.33 20.66 20.23
C ASP A 532 -17.26 21.28 21.63
N ASP A 533 -17.86 22.45 21.84
CA ASP A 533 -18.01 23.02 23.19
C ASP A 533 -19.04 22.25 24.02
N ALA A 534 -20.12 21.74 23.40
CA ALA A 534 -21.09 20.89 24.11
C ALA A 534 -20.46 19.55 24.54
N LYS A 535 -19.56 18.98 23.73
CA LYS A 535 -18.81 17.76 24.08
C LYS A 535 -17.72 18.03 25.11
N ARG A 536 -17.02 19.17 25.03
CA ARG A 536 -16.07 19.61 26.07
C ARG A 536 -16.78 19.87 27.40
N MET A 537 -17.91 20.56 27.39
CA MET A 537 -18.70 20.83 28.59
C MET A 537 -19.28 19.54 29.18
N ALA A 538 -19.81 18.61 28.37
CA ALA A 538 -20.26 17.31 28.85
C ALA A 538 -19.11 16.44 29.42
N PHE A 539 -17.91 16.56 28.85
CA PHE A 539 -16.71 15.87 29.34
C PHE A 539 -16.20 16.47 30.66
N ILE A 540 -16.20 17.81 30.77
CA ILE A 540 -15.84 18.52 32.01
C ILE A 540 -16.87 18.21 33.11
N ASP A 541 -18.17 18.17 32.79
CA ASP A 541 -19.24 17.87 33.74
C ASP A 541 -19.22 16.41 34.22
N SER A 542 -18.84 15.49 33.32
CA SER A 542 -18.57 14.08 33.64
C SER A 542 -17.35 13.92 34.57
N LEU A 543 -16.25 14.64 34.28
CA LEU A 543 -15.05 14.64 35.12
C LEU A 543 -15.33 15.26 36.49
N ALA A 544 -16.09 16.35 36.55
CA ALA A 544 -16.48 17.01 37.80
C ALA A 544 -17.40 16.12 38.66
N LYS A 545 -18.35 15.40 38.05
CA LYS A 545 -19.17 14.40 38.76
C LYS A 545 -18.36 13.22 39.28
N THR A 546 -17.40 12.74 38.49
CA THR A 546 -16.54 11.62 38.88
C THR A 546 -15.58 12.04 40.01
N PHE A 547 -15.03 13.26 39.96
CA PHE A 547 -14.22 13.83 41.05
C PHE A 547 -15.04 14.08 42.33
N SER A 548 -16.27 14.59 42.20
CA SER A 548 -17.18 14.81 43.34
C SER A 548 -17.56 13.52 44.08
N GLN A 549 -17.58 12.38 43.39
CA GLN A 549 -17.91 11.07 43.96
C GLN A 549 -16.72 10.38 44.66
N THR A 550 -15.48 10.74 44.34
CA THR A 550 -14.27 10.11 44.89
C THR A 550 -13.59 10.91 45.99
N MET A 551 -13.94 12.18 46.17
CA MET A 551 -13.38 13.05 47.21
C MET A 551 -14.14 12.96 48.53
N SER A 552 -13.39 12.94 49.63
CA SER A 552 -13.93 13.01 50.99
C SER A 552 -14.52 14.39 51.29
N ASP A 553 -15.47 14.48 52.23
CA ASP A 553 -16.16 15.74 52.53
C ASP A 553 -15.20 16.84 53.05
N GLU A 554 -14.08 16.46 53.66
CA GLU A 554 -13.02 17.39 54.08
C GLU A 554 -12.30 18.04 52.88
N GLU A 555 -12.05 17.27 51.81
CA GLU A 555 -11.38 17.80 50.61
C GLU A 555 -12.31 18.70 49.78
N LYS A 556 -13.62 18.43 49.81
CA LYS A 556 -14.62 19.31 49.19
C LYS A 556 -14.68 20.67 49.88
N GLN A 557 -14.60 20.68 51.20
CA GLN A 557 -14.59 21.91 51.99
C GLN A 557 -13.33 22.75 51.74
N LEU A 558 -12.16 22.10 51.61
CA LEU A 558 -10.90 22.77 51.30
C LEU A 558 -10.90 23.44 49.92
N ILE A 559 -11.57 22.84 48.93
CA ILE A 559 -11.72 23.42 47.60
C ILE A 559 -12.70 24.59 47.62
N LEU A 560 -13.82 24.47 48.35
CA LEU A 560 -14.79 25.55 48.53
C LEU A 560 -14.15 26.78 49.20
N ASP A 561 -13.35 26.58 50.25
CA ASP A 561 -12.62 27.67 50.91
C ASP A 561 -11.60 28.34 49.97
N LYS A 562 -10.90 27.56 49.13
CA LYS A 562 -9.96 28.11 48.14
C LYS A 562 -10.65 28.91 47.03
N VAL A 563 -11.82 28.46 46.56
CA VAL A 563 -12.60 29.18 45.55
C VAL A 563 -13.21 30.47 46.13
N GLN A 564 -13.64 30.46 47.40
CA GLN A 564 -14.09 31.67 48.08
C GLN A 564 -12.95 32.67 48.34
N GLN A 565 -11.74 32.19 48.64
CA GLN A 565 -10.54 33.02 48.76
C GLN A 565 -10.10 33.64 47.43
N GLN A 566 -10.25 32.93 46.30
CA GLN A 566 -9.92 33.49 44.98
C GLN A 566 -10.93 34.54 44.50
N ASN A 567 -12.22 34.35 44.80
CA ASN A 567 -13.25 35.34 44.42
C ASN A 567 -13.27 36.58 45.33
N THR A 568 -12.70 36.52 46.53
CA THR A 568 -12.54 37.71 47.39
C THR A 568 -11.35 38.58 47.00
N HIS A 569 -10.32 38.03 46.34
CA HIS A 569 -9.19 38.82 45.82
C HIS A 569 -9.46 39.54 44.48
N GLN A 570 -10.53 39.20 43.75
CA GLN A 570 -10.93 39.93 42.54
C GLN A 570 -11.97 41.05 42.81
N GLY A 571 -12.39 41.24 44.07
CA GLY A 571 -13.36 42.27 44.47
C GLY A 571 -12.78 43.42 45.30
N SER A 572 -11.45 43.56 45.38
CA SER A 572 -10.78 44.60 46.18
C SER A 572 -9.65 45.32 45.42
N GLU A 573 -9.83 45.52 44.12
CA GLU A 573 -9.09 46.52 43.34
C GLU A 573 -10.13 47.34 42.56
N ASP A 574 -10.82 48.22 43.30
CA ASP A 574 -11.39 49.48 42.78
C ASP A 574 -10.28 50.55 42.78
#